data_AF-A0A7C1BJJ9-F1
#
_entry.id   AF-A0A7C1BJJ9-F1
#
_cell.length_a   1.000
_cell.length_b   1.000
_cell.length_c   1.000
_cell.angle_alpha   90.00
_cell.angle_beta   90.00
_cell.angle_gamma   90.00
#
_symmetry.space_group_name_H-M   'P 1'
#
loop_
_entity.id
_entity.type
_entity.pdbx_description
1 polymer ?
#
loop_
_entity_poly.entity_id
_entity_poly.type
_entity_poly.pdbx_seq_one_letter_code
_entity_poly.pdbx_strand_id
1 'polypeptide(L)'
;SPHRLGDWRLAYVDATRIASELGLKLAGLPIPNTAMLGAISKASGIVDIKTIVKVIRSRWPGEAGEKNVKAALNAYDRLKFSEL
;
A
#
# COMPACT_ATOMS: atom_id res chain seq x y z
N SER A 1 -20.66 -9.72 10.59
CA SER A 1 -19.33 -9.20 11.01
C SER A 1 -19.15 -7.80 10.44
N PRO A 2 -18.60 -6.87 11.22
CA PRO A 2 -18.59 -5.43 10.90
C PRO A 2 -17.85 -5.03 9.61
N HIS A 3 -17.28 -5.96 8.84
CA HIS A 3 -16.42 -5.64 7.69
C HIS A 3 -16.99 -5.90 6.30
N ARG A 4 -18.31 -5.76 6.10
CA ARG A 4 -18.96 -6.11 4.83
C ARG A 4 -19.74 -4.98 4.16
N LEU A 5 -19.56 -4.83 2.86
CA LEU A 5 -20.45 -4.07 1.97
C LEU A 5 -21.25 -5.07 1.14
N GLY A 6 -22.49 -5.35 1.56
CA GLY A 6 -23.25 -6.50 1.05
C GLY A 6 -22.51 -7.81 1.35
N ASP A 7 -22.27 -8.62 0.33
CA ASP A 7 -21.53 -9.89 0.46
C ASP A 7 -20.00 -9.75 0.39
N TRP A 8 -19.49 -8.54 0.13
CA TRP A 8 -18.07 -8.29 -0.07
C TRP A 8 -17.38 -7.84 1.21
N ARG A 9 -16.14 -8.29 1.42
CA ARG A 9 -15.26 -7.71 2.44
C ARG A 9 -14.68 -6.39 1.92
N LEU A 10 -14.90 -5.30 2.63
CA LEU A 10 -14.39 -3.98 2.23
C LEU A 10 -13.13 -3.62 3.05
N ALA A 11 -12.06 -3.28 2.35
CA ALA A 11 -10.85 -2.71 2.92
C ALA A 11 -10.48 -1.43 2.17
N TYR A 12 -9.98 -0.44 2.89
CA TYR A 12 -9.65 0.87 2.32
C TYR A 12 -8.42 1.50 2.99
N VAL A 13 -7.71 2.31 2.21
CA VAL A 13 -6.57 3.11 2.66
C VAL A 13 -6.41 4.32 1.73
N ASP A 14 -6.03 5.47 2.28
CA ASP A 14 -5.74 6.67 1.49
C ASP A 14 -4.31 6.60 0.90
N ALA A 15 -4.16 5.83 -0.17
CA ALA A 15 -2.89 5.61 -0.84
C ALA A 15 -2.34 6.89 -1.51
N THR A 16 -3.22 7.79 -1.95
CA THR A 16 -2.86 9.08 -2.54
C THR A 16 -2.19 9.99 -1.50
N ARG A 17 -2.73 10.04 -0.28
CA ARG A 17 -2.10 10.77 0.83
C ARG A 17 -0.75 10.16 1.19
N ILE A 18 -0.65 8.84 1.31
CA ILE A 18 0.63 8.15 1.59
C ILE A 18 1.69 8.50 0.53
N ALA A 19 1.35 8.43 -0.75
CA ALA A 19 2.27 8.79 -1.82
C ALA A 19 2.69 10.26 -1.76
N SER A 20 1.75 11.15 -1.45
CA SER A 20 2.00 12.59 -1.30
C SER A 20 2.94 12.90 -0.13
N GLU A 21 2.72 12.29 1.04
CA GLU A 21 3.57 12.43 2.24
C GLU A 21 5.02 11.99 1.99
N LEU A 22 5.22 10.99 1.14
CA LEU A 22 6.54 10.43 0.80
C LEU A 22 7.20 11.08 -0.43
N GLY A 23 6.54 12.06 -1.05
CA GLY A 23 7.03 12.72 -2.26
C GLY A 23 7.09 11.79 -3.49
N LEU A 24 6.32 10.70 -3.50
CA LEU A 24 6.21 9.79 -4.63
C LEU A 24 5.30 10.41 -5.68
N LYS A 25 5.89 11.22 -6.56
CA LYS A 25 5.16 11.99 -7.57
C LYS A 25 5.80 11.86 -8.95
N LEU A 26 4.97 11.95 -9.98
CA LEU A 26 5.38 12.10 -11.38
C LEU A 26 4.62 13.29 -11.97
N ALA A 27 5.35 14.24 -12.56
CA ALA A 27 4.79 15.51 -13.04
C ALA A 27 3.92 16.23 -12.00
N GLY A 28 4.34 16.21 -10.72
CA GLY A 28 3.61 16.83 -9.62
C GLY A 28 2.43 16.01 -9.06
N LEU A 29 2.01 14.95 -9.74
CA LEU A 29 0.90 14.10 -9.34
C LEU A 29 1.37 12.89 -8.51
N PRO A 30 0.71 12.57 -7.39
CA PRO A 30 1.08 11.42 -6.56
C PRO A 30 0.86 10.09 -7.28
N ILE A 31 1.77 9.12 -7.05
CA ILE A 31 1.69 7.77 -7.62
C ILE A 31 1.41 6.76 -6.48
N PRO A 32 0.16 6.27 -6.34
CA PRO A 32 -0.25 5.46 -5.19
C PRO A 32 -0.03 3.95 -5.36
N ASN A 33 0.40 3.49 -6.54
CA ASN A 33 0.43 2.07 -6.90
C ASN A 33 1.24 1.21 -5.91
N THR A 34 2.42 1.65 -5.48
CA THR A 34 3.27 0.86 -4.57
C THR A 34 2.69 0.78 -3.17
N ALA A 35 1.99 1.83 -2.71
CA ALA A 35 1.19 1.76 -1.49
C ALA A 35 0.11 0.67 -1.63
N MET A 36 -0.58 0.59 -2.77
CA MET A 36 -1.60 -0.44 -2.98
C MET A 36 -1.06 -1.88 -2.96
N LEU A 37 0.22 -2.12 -3.25
CA LEU A 37 0.82 -3.45 -3.08
C LEU A 37 0.81 -3.91 -1.62
N GLY A 38 1.17 -3.02 -0.69
CA GLY A 38 1.10 -3.31 0.74
C GLY A 38 -0.34 -3.50 1.23
N ALA A 39 -1.27 -2.70 0.71
CA ALA A 39 -2.70 -2.87 0.99
C ALA A 39 -3.22 -4.26 0.57
N ILE A 40 -2.89 -4.71 -0.65
CA ILE A 40 -3.29 -6.03 -1.17
C ILE A 40 -2.72 -7.15 -0.30
N SER A 41 -1.47 -7.04 0.15
CA SER A 41 -0.85 -8.04 1.02
C SER A 41 -1.68 -8.28 2.29
N LYS A 42 -2.02 -7.22 3.03
CA LYS A 42 -2.83 -7.34 4.25
C LYS A 42 -4.28 -7.75 3.98
N ALA A 43 -4.89 -7.18 2.94
CA ALA A 43 -6.29 -7.42 2.63
C ALA A 43 -6.57 -8.86 2.16
N SER A 44 -5.66 -9.42 1.35
CA SER A 44 -5.87 -10.70 0.66
C SER A 44 -5.10 -11.86 1.28
N GLY A 45 -3.93 -11.61 1.88
CA GLY A 45 -3.01 -12.66 2.32
C GLY A 45 -2.37 -13.47 1.19
N ILE A 46 -2.60 -13.13 -0.09
CA ILE A 46 -2.10 -13.88 -1.25
C ILE A 46 -0.58 -13.76 -1.40
N VAL A 47 0.00 -12.66 -0.91
CA VAL A 47 1.45 -12.40 -0.94
C VAL A 47 1.90 -11.78 0.38
N ASP A 48 3.01 -12.27 0.92
CA ASP A 48 3.63 -11.76 2.15
C ASP A 48 4.27 -10.38 1.94
N ILE A 49 4.11 -9.49 2.92
CA ILE A 49 4.66 -8.13 2.87
C ILE A 49 6.18 -8.12 2.72
N LYS A 50 6.90 -9.08 3.32
CA LYS A 50 8.36 -9.24 3.18
C LYS A 50 8.76 -9.53 1.74
N THR A 51 7.97 -10.31 1.01
CA THR A 51 8.20 -10.58 -0.42
C THR A 51 8.06 -9.31 -1.24
N ILE A 52 7.01 -8.52 -1.00
CA ILE A 52 6.83 -7.21 -1.66
C ILE A 52 8.01 -6.29 -1.37
N VAL A 53 8.41 -6.16 -0.10
CA VAL A 53 9.57 -5.34 0.29
C VAL A 53 10.84 -5.77 -0.45
N LYS A 54 11.11 -7.08 -0.51
CA LYS A 54 12.27 -7.63 -1.23
C LYS A 54 12.25 -7.28 -2.71
N VAL A 55 11.10 -7.45 -3.38
CA VAL A 55 10.96 -7.17 -4.82
C VAL A 55 11.07 -5.68 -5.12
N ILE A 56 10.48 -4.81 -4.30
CA ILE A 56 10.61 -3.36 -4.45
C ILE A 56 12.08 -2.93 -4.40
N ARG A 57 12.82 -3.36 -3.37
CA ARG A 57 14.26 -3.05 -3.23
C ARG A 57 15.09 -3.56 -4.39
N SER A 58 14.75 -4.75 -4.90
CA SER A 58 15.45 -5.33 -6.05
C SER A 58 15.15 -4.59 -7.36
N ARG A 59 13.92 -4.09 -7.54
CA ARG A 59 13.50 -3.44 -8.80
C ARG A 59 13.90 -1.96 -8.86
N TRP A 60 13.88 -1.27 -7.72
CA TRP A 60 14.27 0.14 -7.62
C TRP A 60 15.35 0.27 -6.54
N PRO A 61 16.64 0.28 -6.91
CA PRO A 61 17.71 0.43 -5.94
C PRO A 61 17.77 1.85 -5.36
N GLY A 62 18.35 1.99 -4.17
CA GLY A 62 18.61 3.28 -3.52
C GLY A 62 17.37 3.95 -2.91
N GLU A 63 17.41 5.27 -2.81
CA GLU A 63 16.40 6.07 -2.10
C GLU A 63 14.98 5.89 -2.68
N ALA A 64 14.87 5.78 -4.01
CA ALA A 64 13.60 5.52 -4.68
C ALA A 64 12.97 4.21 -4.22
N GLY A 65 13.77 3.15 -4.06
CA GLY A 65 13.33 1.87 -3.50
C GLY A 65 12.84 1.99 -2.08
N GLU A 66 13.60 2.64 -1.21
CA GLU A 66 13.22 2.79 0.21
C GLU A 66 11.96 3.65 0.39
N LYS A 67 11.76 4.69 -0.43
CA LYS A 67 10.50 5.45 -0.47
C LYS A 67 9.32 4.57 -0.88
N ASN A 68 9.50 3.74 -1.90
CA ASN A 68 8.49 2.79 -2.35
C ASN A 68 8.20 1.71 -1.28
N VAL A 69 9.22 1.20 -0.58
CA VAL A 69 9.05 0.28 0.55
C VAL A 69 8.23 0.93 1.67
N LYS A 70 8.56 2.16 2.06
CA LYS A 70 7.80 2.92 3.06
C LYS A 70 6.35 3.11 2.64
N ALA A 71 6.09 3.37 1.35
CA ALA A 71 4.72 3.51 0.86
C ALA A 71 3.92 2.20 1.01
N ALA A 72 4.51 1.06 0.63
CA ALA A 72 3.89 -0.24 0.80
C ALA A 72 3.64 -0.56 2.28
N LEU A 73 4.64 -0.37 3.15
CA LEU A 73 4.49 -0.63 4.59
C LEU A 73 3.45 0.29 5.24
N ASN A 74 3.49 1.60 4.96
CA ASN A 74 2.49 2.54 5.47
C ASN A 74 1.07 2.14 5.06
N ALA A 75 0.89 1.66 3.84
CA ALA A 75 -0.43 1.24 3.37
C ALA A 75 -0.87 -0.09 3.99
N TYR A 76 0.06 -1.04 4.18
CA TYR A 76 -0.18 -2.26 4.95
C TYR A 76 -0.64 -1.90 6.38
N ASP A 77 0.08 -1.03 7.07
CA ASP A 77 -0.23 -0.67 8.46
C ASP A 77 -1.54 0.10 8.58
N ARG A 78 -1.73 1.13 7.73
CA ARG A 78 -2.89 2.03 7.75
C ARG A 78 -4.15 1.44 7.10
N LEU A 79 -4.08 0.28 6.47
CA LEU A 79 -5.25 -0.39 5.90
C LEU A 79 -6.29 -0.63 7.00
N LYS A 80 -7.49 -0.15 6.75
CA LYS A 80 -8.67 -0.42 7.56
C LYS A 80 -9.56 -1.40 6.83
N PHE A 81 -10.11 -2.35 7.57
CA PHE A 81 -11.30 -3.06 7.13
C PHE A 81 -12.49 -2.21 7.57
N SER A 82 -13.53 -2.09 6.73
CA SER A 82 -14.75 -1.37 7.09
C SER A 82 -15.22 -1.83 8.46
N GLU A 83 -15.60 -0.96 9.37
CA GLU A 83 -16.43 -1.35 10.51
C GLU A 83 -17.77 -0.65 10.29
N LEU A 84 -18.80 -1.42 9.97
CA LEU A 84 -20.19 -1.04 10.13
C LEU A 84 -20.65 -1.53 11.49
#